data_AF-A0A1E7PU92-F1
#
_entry.id   AF-A0A1E7PU92-F1
#
_cell.length_a   1.000
_cell.length_b   1.000
_cell.length_c   1.000
_cell.angle_alpha   90.00
_cell.angle_beta   90.00
_cell.angle_gamma   90.00
#
_symmetry.space_group_name_H-M   'P 1'
#
loop_
_entity.id
_entity.type
_entity.pdbx_description
1 polymer ?
#
loop_
_entity_poly.entity_id
_entity_poly.type
_entity_poly.pdbx_seq_one_letter_code
_entity_poly.pdbx_strand_id
1 'polypeptide(L)'
;MANDRISRIKNNDHLSVDGDRRESTGGDYTLTVNGNHHNQQGHAQLIEAGQQIHHQAGLKIVIEAGAEVTLQAGGSFVKVDPGGVTVCGPLVRMNSGGDS
;
A
#
# COMPACT_ATOMS: atom_id res chain seq x y z
N MET A 1 -24.27 25.89 -10.98
CA MET A 1 -23.19 26.56 -10.23
C MET A 1 -22.22 25.47 -9.81
N ALA A 2 -20.96 25.54 -10.24
CA ALA A 2 -19.93 24.61 -9.76
C ALA A 2 -19.50 25.07 -8.36
N ASN A 3 -19.61 24.19 -7.37
CA ASN A 3 -19.30 24.49 -5.97
C ASN A 3 -17.87 24.05 -5.66
N ASP A 4 -16.91 24.67 -6.33
CA ASP A 4 -15.50 24.27 -6.28
C ASP A 4 -14.78 25.00 -5.14
N ARG A 5 -13.81 24.31 -4.52
CA ARG A 5 -12.87 24.89 -3.56
C ARG A 5 -11.44 24.67 -4.04
N ILE A 6 -10.68 25.76 -4.17
CA ILE A 6 -9.27 25.73 -4.58
C ILE A 6 -8.45 26.47 -3.51
N SER A 7 -7.38 25.85 -3.03
CA SER A 7 -6.45 26.44 -2.05
C SER A 7 -5.00 26.28 -2.51
N ARG A 8 -4.17 27.31 -2.27
CA ARG A 8 -2.73 27.28 -2.53
C ARG A 8 -1.97 27.82 -1.34
N ILE A 9 -1.08 27.00 -0.79
CA ILE A 9 -0.17 27.37 0.29
C ILE A 9 1.24 27.43 -0.32
N LYS A 10 1.95 28.56 -0.15
CA LYS A 10 3.26 28.78 -0.79
C LYS A 10 4.44 28.24 0.02
N ASN A 11 4.23 27.98 1.31
CA ASN A 11 5.24 27.51 2.23
C ASN A 11 4.71 26.24 2.94
N ASN A 12 4.61 26.25 4.27
CA ASN A 12 4.20 25.07 5.03
C ASN A 12 2.70 25.07 5.36
N ASP A 13 2.10 23.89 5.33
CA ASP A 13 0.80 23.59 5.89
C ASP A 13 0.97 22.56 7.01
N HIS A 14 0.45 22.86 8.19
CA HIS A 14 0.51 21.97 9.35
C HIS A 14 -0.91 21.76 9.85
N LEU A 15 -1.33 20.51 9.90
CA LEU A 15 -2.62 20.12 10.47
C LEU A 15 -2.38 19.17 11.65
N SER A 16 -3.02 19.47 12.76
CA SER A 16 -3.13 18.57 13.92
C SER A 16 -4.60 18.42 14.26
N VAL A 17 -5.02 17.20 14.56
CA VAL A 17 -6.38 16.86 14.93
C VAL A 17 -6.29 15.95 16.15
N ASP A 18 -6.77 16.42 17.30
CA ASP A 18 -6.69 15.66 18.56
C ASP A 18 -7.71 14.51 18.61
N GLY A 19 -8.77 14.60 17.80
CA GLY A 19 -9.79 13.57 17.66
C GLY A 19 -9.71 12.86 16.31
N ASP A 20 -10.87 12.55 15.74
CA ASP A 20 -10.96 11.81 14.49
C ASP A 20 -10.85 12.71 13.24
N ARG A 21 -10.05 12.28 12.26
CA ARG A 21 -10.14 12.76 10.88
C ARG A 21 -10.76 11.67 10.01
N ARG A 22 -11.89 11.96 9.38
CA ARG A 22 -12.55 11.11 8.37
C ARG A 22 -12.69 11.90 7.07
N GLU A 23 -12.39 11.25 5.96
CA GLU A 23 -12.45 11.86 4.62
C GLU A 23 -13.19 10.90 3.67
N SER A 24 -14.06 11.46 2.84
CA SER A 24 -14.83 10.71 1.84
C SER A 24 -14.86 11.53 0.57
N THR A 25 -14.36 10.95 -0.52
CA THR A 25 -14.33 11.57 -1.84
C THR A 25 -15.32 10.83 -2.74
N GLY A 26 -16.31 11.53 -3.28
CA GLY A 26 -17.32 10.92 -4.15
C GLY A 26 -16.84 10.61 -5.58
N GLY A 27 -15.65 11.10 -5.94
CA GLY A 27 -14.99 10.84 -7.21
C GLY A 27 -13.52 10.48 -6.99
N ASP A 28 -12.66 10.81 -7.94
CA ASP A 28 -11.25 10.44 -7.89
C ASP A 28 -10.45 11.24 -6.85
N TYR A 29 -9.51 10.56 -6.19
CA TYR A 29 -8.53 11.18 -5.30
C TYR A 29 -7.12 10.95 -5.85
N THR A 30 -6.40 12.05 -6.07
CA THR A 30 -5.00 12.01 -6.55
C THR A 30 -4.11 12.74 -5.55
N LEU A 31 -3.05 12.06 -5.12
CA LEU A 31 -2.00 12.62 -4.29
C LEU A 31 -0.67 12.57 -5.04
N THR A 32 -0.07 13.72 -5.27
CA THR A 32 1.29 13.84 -5.82
C THR A 32 2.22 14.41 -4.78
N VAL A 33 3.30 13.69 -4.49
CA VAL A 33 4.35 14.11 -3.56
C VAL A 33 5.68 14.09 -4.30
N ASN A 34 6.31 15.26 -4.45
CA ASN A 34 7.59 15.39 -5.15
C ASN A 34 8.79 15.01 -4.27
N GLY A 35 8.60 15.03 -2.94
CA GLY A 35 9.57 14.58 -1.96
C GLY A 35 9.18 13.22 -1.38
N ASN A 36 9.26 13.08 -0.06
CA ASN A 36 8.92 11.84 0.63
C ASN A 36 7.48 11.85 1.14
N HIS A 37 6.81 10.71 1.04
CA HIS A 37 5.56 10.43 1.75
C HIS A 37 5.85 9.47 2.91
N HIS A 38 5.78 9.97 4.14
CA HIS A 38 5.90 9.14 5.35
C HIS A 38 4.53 9.01 6.01
N ASN A 39 4.06 7.77 6.17
CA ASN A 39 2.78 7.46 6.77
C ASN A 39 3.00 6.49 7.93
N GLN A 40 2.76 6.95 9.16
CA GLN A 40 2.96 6.19 10.38
C GLN A 40 1.59 5.92 11.02
N GLN A 41 1.26 4.64 11.20
CA GLN A 41 0.03 4.21 11.87
C GLN A 41 0.36 3.56 13.21
N GLY A 42 -0.41 3.89 14.25
CA GLY A 42 -0.21 3.29 15.58
C GLY A 42 -0.75 1.87 15.73
N HIS A 43 -1.69 1.44 14.86
CA HIS A 43 -2.35 0.13 14.97
C HIS A 43 -2.35 -0.63 13.65
N ALA A 44 -2.98 -0.11 12.59
CA ALA A 44 -3.12 -0.83 11.33
C ALA A 44 -3.23 0.13 10.14
N GLN A 45 -2.82 -0.36 8.96
CA GLN A 45 -3.13 0.21 7.66
C GLN A 45 -4.02 -0.78 6.91
N LEU A 46 -5.25 -0.37 6.60
CA LEU A 46 -6.23 -1.18 5.86
C LEU A 46 -6.44 -0.54 4.49
N ILE A 47 -6.31 -1.33 3.43
CA ILE A 47 -6.54 -0.88 2.05
C ILE A 47 -7.51 -1.86 1.39
N GLU A 48 -8.61 -1.33 0.88
CA GLU A 48 -9.56 -2.06 0.04
C GLU A 48 -9.64 -1.36 -1.32
N ALA A 49 -9.47 -2.14 -2.39
CA ALA A 49 -9.60 -1.66 -3.76
C ALA A 49 -10.47 -2.65 -4.54
N GLY A 50 -11.47 -2.14 -5.25
CA GLY A 50 -12.40 -2.99 -6.00
C GLY A 50 -11.79 -3.73 -7.20
N GLN A 51 -10.63 -3.28 -7.69
CA GLN A 51 -9.98 -3.88 -8.86
C GLN A 51 -8.49 -4.17 -8.64
N GLN A 52 -7.70 -3.16 -8.24
CA GLN A 52 -6.25 -3.31 -8.19
C GLN A 52 -5.62 -2.38 -7.15
N ILE A 53 -4.59 -2.89 -6.47
CA ILE A 53 -3.56 -2.10 -5.80
C ILE A 53 -2.27 -2.27 -6.61
N HIS A 54 -1.62 -1.17 -6.99
CA HIS A 54 -0.37 -1.20 -7.76
C HIS A 54 0.74 -0.47 -7.01
N HIS A 55 1.82 -1.18 -6.70
CA HIS A 55 3.04 -0.62 -6.14
C HIS A 55 4.16 -0.70 -7.16
N GLN A 56 4.62 0.46 -7.64
CA GLN A 56 5.75 0.58 -8.56
C GLN A 56 6.85 1.39 -7.89
N ALA A 57 8.06 0.83 -7.86
CA ALA A 57 9.26 1.51 -7.38
C ALA A 57 10.36 1.37 -8.43
N GLY A 58 11.13 2.44 -8.66
CA GLY A 58 12.22 2.42 -9.62
C GLY A 58 13.40 1.54 -9.22
N LEU A 59 13.64 1.37 -7.91
CA LEU A 59 14.78 0.60 -7.38
C LEU A 59 14.36 -0.56 -6.49
N LYS A 60 13.57 -0.32 -5.45
CA LYS A 60 13.23 -1.35 -4.45
C LYS A 60 11.87 -1.12 -3.80
N ILE A 61 11.24 -2.22 -3.42
CA ILE A 61 10.15 -2.28 -2.44
C ILE A 61 10.70 -3.07 -1.26
N VAL A 62 10.56 -2.53 -0.05
CA VAL A 62 10.96 -3.20 1.19
C VAL A 62 9.69 -3.37 2.03
N ILE A 63 9.39 -4.61 2.41
CA ILE A 63 8.28 -4.97 3.30
C ILE A 63 8.90 -5.70 4.48
N GLU A 64 8.80 -5.11 5.67
CA GLU A 64 9.33 -5.66 6.91
C GLU A 64 8.17 -5.91 7.87
N ALA A 65 8.15 -7.10 8.45
CA ALA A 65 7.23 -7.46 9.52
C ALA A 65 8.02 -8.19 10.61
N GLY A 66 7.72 -7.88 11.87
CA GLY A 66 8.41 -8.52 13.00
C GLY A 66 8.06 -10.00 13.18
N ALA A 67 6.84 -10.39 12.80
CA ALA A 67 6.34 -11.75 12.99
C ALA A 67 6.17 -12.49 11.66
N GLU A 68 5.41 -11.94 10.72
CA GLU A 68 5.02 -12.66 9.52
C GLU A 68 4.68 -11.71 8.36
N VAL A 69 5.06 -12.11 7.14
CA VAL A 69 4.50 -11.55 5.90
C VAL A 69 3.77 -12.67 5.16
N THR A 70 2.49 -12.47 4.85
CA THR A 70 1.67 -13.42 4.08
C THR A 70 1.04 -12.74 2.87
N LEU A 71 1.21 -13.36 1.69
CA LEU A 71 0.57 -12.99 0.42
C LEU A 71 -0.34 -14.14 0.01
N GLN A 72 -1.63 -13.89 -0.23
CA GLN A 72 -2.60 -14.93 -0.56
C GLN A 72 -3.45 -14.54 -1.77
N ALA A 73 -3.71 -15.49 -2.67
CA ALA A 73 -4.61 -15.32 -3.81
C ALA A 73 -5.15 -16.68 -4.28
N GLY A 74 -6.47 -16.79 -4.52
CA GLY A 74 -7.07 -17.98 -5.14
C GLY A 74 -6.74 -19.30 -4.45
N GLY A 75 -6.63 -19.31 -3.12
CA GLY A 75 -6.24 -20.48 -2.33
C GLY A 75 -4.73 -20.80 -2.31
N SER A 76 -3.91 -20.04 -3.04
CA SER A 76 -2.45 -20.10 -2.97
C SER A 76 -1.91 -19.05 -2.00
N PHE A 77 -0.77 -19.32 -1.35
CA PHE A 77 -0.10 -18.33 -0.52
C PHE A 77 1.43 -18.45 -0.52
N VAL A 78 2.08 -17.32 -0.23
CA VAL A 78 3.49 -17.21 0.15
C VAL A 78 3.52 -16.62 1.55
N LYS A 79 4.24 -17.27 2.47
CA LYS A 79 4.38 -16.84 3.85
C LYS A 79 5.85 -16.81 4.24
N VAL A 80 6.26 -15.76 4.94
CA VAL A 80 7.59 -15.59 5.54
C VAL A 80 7.41 -15.39 7.04
N ASP A 81 8.01 -16.26 7.84
CA ASP A 81 7.95 -16.24 9.30
C ASP A 81 9.27 -16.75 9.90
N PRO A 82 9.44 -16.87 11.24
CA PRO A 82 10.68 -17.37 11.84
C PRO A 82 11.06 -18.80 11.44
N GLY A 83 10.13 -19.60 10.93
CA GLY A 83 10.36 -20.93 10.39
C GLY A 83 10.87 -20.94 8.95
N GLY A 84 10.90 -19.79 8.27
CA GLY A 84 11.41 -19.62 6.92
C GLY A 84 10.33 -19.19 5.92
N VAL A 85 10.45 -19.68 4.68
CA VAL A 85 9.53 -19.35 3.59
C VAL A 85 8.66 -20.56 3.25
N THR A 86 7.34 -20.40 3.35
CA THR A 86 6.35 -21.40 2.91
C THR A 86 5.69 -20.94 1.61
N VAL A 87 5.62 -21.80 0.60
CA VAL A 87 4.90 -21.57 -0.65
C VAL A 87 3.91 -22.71 -0.87
N CYS A 88 2.63 -22.39 -1.03
CA CYS A 88 1.57 -23.39 -1.18
C CYS A 88 0.58 -22.98 -2.27
N GLY A 89 0.15 -23.94 -3.09
CA GLY A 89 -0.87 -23.75 -4.12
C GLY A 89 -1.02 -25.01 -4.99
N PRO A 90 -2.10 -25.12 -5.80
CA PRO A 90 -2.35 -26.29 -6.65
C PRO A 90 -1.21 -26.59 -7.65
N LEU A 91 -0.51 -25.55 -8.10
CA LEU A 91 0.68 -25.65 -8.94
C LEU A 91 1.69 -24.57 -8.51
N VAL A 92 2.89 -24.99 -8.12
CA VAL A 92 3.99 -24.08 -7.76
C VAL A 92 5.10 -24.24 -8.80
N ARG A 93 5.43 -23.15 -9.49
CA ARG A 93 6.54 -23.07 -10.43
C ARG A 93 7.74 -22.43 -9.75
N MET A 94 8.81 -23.19 -9.58
CA MET A 94 10.07 -22.72 -9.01
C MET A 94 11.16 -22.85 -10.07
N ASN A 95 11.79 -21.73 -10.45
CA ASN A 95 12.84 -21.67 -11.48
C ASN A 95 12.46 -22.28 -12.85
N SER A 96 11.16 -22.42 -13.16
CA SER A 96 10.67 -23.17 -14.33
C SER A 96 10.48 -22.30 -15.58
N GLY A 97 11.35 -21.32 -15.80
CA GLY A 97 11.21 -20.34 -16.88
C GLY A 97 12.44 -19.43 -17.07
N GLY A 98 13.65 -19.95 -16.85
CA GLY A 98 14.85 -19.29 -17.37
C GLY A 98 14.92 -19.45 -18.89
N ASP A 99 15.23 -18.35 -19.57
CA ASP A 99 15.44 -18.15 -21.02
C ASP A 99 14.20 -17.89 -21.89
N SER A 100 13.74 -16.63 -21.92
CA SER A 100 13.76 -15.76 -23.12
C SER A 100 13.51 -14.29 -22.78
#